data_AF-K6WSL2-F1
#
_entry.id   AF-K6WSL2-F1
#
_cell.length_a   1.000
_cell.length_b   1.000
_cell.length_c   1.000
_cell.angle_alpha   90.00
_cell.angle_beta   90.00
_cell.angle_gamma   90.00
#
_symmetry.space_group_name_H-M   'P 1'
#
loop_
_entity.id
_entity.type
_entity.pdbx_description
1 polymer ?
#
loop_
_entity_poly.entity_id
_entity_poly.type
_entity_poly.pdbx_seq_one_letter_code
_entity_poly.pdbx_strand_id
1 'polypeptide(L)'
;MGYGLGFGTIQFLCLYVGMAAGFPAGLASLALQSSAPFTVVLGALLLRERVGARAAIGVAVAVCGLAVVGLSRAGQTELWPFLLVVLGGFGWALGNLASRLAAAPNPLHLTLWMSVVPPVPLFLASWVFEGRERITDSLSTSLSVAAVPAWAGLAYTIVLATLVGSGLWVWLMARYPAGVVAPFSMLVPVVGIATAALVLGERPTALELLGGALVVGGVLWGSRRAKAAARSAPAPAAMSPAVPVAPTATDKAATW
;
A
#
# COMPACT_ATOMS: atom_id res chain seq x y z
N MET A 1 -12.08 -10.17 -1.11
CA MET A 1 -12.97 -8.98 -1.24
C MET A 1 -12.46 -7.76 -0.49
N GLY A 2 -12.43 -7.75 0.85
CA GLY A 2 -12.00 -6.57 1.64
C GLY A 2 -10.61 -6.02 1.28
N TYR A 3 -9.64 -6.90 1.02
CA TYR A 3 -8.30 -6.52 0.54
C TYR A 3 -8.36 -5.78 -0.81
N GLY A 4 -9.13 -6.31 -1.77
CA GLY A 4 -9.31 -5.71 -3.10
C GLY A 4 -10.09 -4.40 -3.11
N LEU A 5 -11.11 -4.26 -2.25
CA LEU A 5 -11.88 -3.03 -2.13
C LEU A 5 -11.08 -1.92 -1.42
N GLY A 6 -10.42 -2.24 -0.30
CA GLY A 6 -9.65 -1.25 0.46
C GLY A 6 -8.38 -0.81 -0.29
N PHE A 7 -7.42 -1.73 -0.41
CA PHE A 7 -6.11 -1.44 -1.00
C PHE A 7 -6.19 -1.28 -2.52
N GLY A 8 -7.03 -2.06 -3.19
CA GLY A 8 -7.07 -2.04 -4.65
C GLY A 8 -7.99 -0.97 -5.23
N THR A 9 -9.11 -0.66 -4.58
CA THR A 9 -10.13 0.24 -5.15
C THR A 9 -10.10 1.62 -4.50
N ILE A 10 -10.43 1.72 -3.20
CA ILE A 10 -10.56 3.00 -2.51
C ILE A 10 -9.23 3.77 -2.55
N GLN A 11 -8.12 3.08 -2.27
CA GLN A 11 -6.78 3.68 -2.33
C GLN A 11 -6.50 4.35 -3.66
N PHE A 12 -6.56 3.59 -4.76
CA PHE A 12 -6.18 4.08 -6.08
C PHE A 12 -7.20 5.07 -6.64
N LEU A 13 -8.50 4.83 -6.42
CA LEU A 13 -9.54 5.75 -6.83
C LEU A 13 -9.34 7.14 -6.22
N CYS A 14 -9.25 7.21 -4.89
CA CYS A 14 -9.11 8.49 -4.22
C CYS A 14 -7.74 9.14 -4.51
N LEU A 15 -6.67 8.35 -4.69
CA LEU A 15 -5.37 8.84 -5.14
C LEU A 15 -5.45 9.51 -6.52
N TYR A 16 -5.98 8.81 -7.52
CA TYR A 16 -6.02 9.33 -8.89
C TYR A 16 -6.98 10.50 -9.04
N VAL A 17 -8.16 10.46 -8.39
CA VAL A 17 -9.09 11.59 -8.36
C VAL A 17 -8.46 12.79 -7.64
N GLY A 18 -7.73 12.57 -6.53
CA GLY A 18 -7.01 13.63 -5.82
C GLY A 18 -5.93 14.29 -6.69
N MET A 19 -5.14 13.50 -7.42
CA MET A 19 -4.14 14.04 -8.35
C MET A 19 -4.77 14.75 -9.55
N ALA A 20 -5.85 14.20 -10.12
CA ALA A 20 -6.61 14.85 -11.19
C ALA A 20 -7.24 16.18 -10.75
N ALA A 21 -7.61 16.30 -9.47
CA ALA A 21 -8.08 17.53 -8.85
C ALA A 21 -6.94 18.50 -8.47
N GLY A 22 -5.69 18.21 -8.85
CA GLY A 22 -4.54 19.10 -8.70
C GLY A 22 -3.64 18.84 -7.49
N PHE A 23 -3.80 17.71 -6.79
CA PHE A 23 -2.86 17.37 -5.71
C PHE A 23 -1.48 16.95 -6.28
N PRO A 24 -0.36 17.55 -5.82
CA PRO A 24 0.97 17.22 -6.34
C PRO A 24 1.34 15.75 -6.15
N ALA A 25 1.92 15.12 -7.17
CA ALA A 25 2.26 13.70 -7.17
C ALA A 25 3.30 13.35 -6.10
N GLY A 26 4.27 14.24 -5.86
CA GLY A 26 5.27 14.08 -4.81
C GLY A 26 4.60 14.03 -3.43
N LEU A 27 3.69 14.98 -3.14
CA LEU A 27 2.96 15.03 -1.88
C LEU A 27 1.92 13.90 -1.75
N ALA A 28 1.40 13.39 -2.87
CA ALA A 28 0.50 12.24 -2.89
C ALA A 28 1.14 11.00 -2.27
N SER A 29 2.40 10.72 -2.64
CA SER A 29 3.18 9.61 -2.08
C SER A 29 3.37 9.73 -0.56
N LEU A 30 3.48 10.97 -0.05
CA LEU A 30 3.57 11.26 1.39
C LEU A 30 2.22 11.14 2.09
N ALA A 31 1.16 11.73 1.54
CA ALA A 31 -0.17 11.69 2.14
C ALA A 31 -0.71 10.26 2.23
N LEU A 32 -0.39 9.39 1.27
CA LEU A 32 -0.69 7.95 1.33
C LEU A 32 -0.03 7.23 2.52
N GLN A 33 1.06 7.77 3.09
CA GLN A 33 1.69 7.21 4.29
C GLN A 33 0.79 7.35 5.53
N SER A 34 -0.31 8.10 5.46
CA SER A 34 -1.40 8.07 6.45
C SER A 34 -1.98 6.67 6.65
N SER A 35 -1.79 5.76 5.69
CA SER A 35 -2.13 4.34 5.85
C SER A 35 -1.48 3.69 7.06
N ALA A 36 -0.23 4.06 7.41
CA ALA A 36 0.46 3.50 8.57
C ALA A 36 -0.21 3.88 9.91
N PRO A 37 -0.42 5.17 10.25
CA PRO A 37 -1.15 5.54 11.46
C PRO A 37 -2.60 5.03 11.45
N PHE A 38 -3.31 5.04 10.31
CA PHE A 38 -4.64 4.46 10.24
C PHE A 38 -4.63 2.95 10.53
N THR A 39 -3.65 2.20 10.02
CA THR A 39 -3.55 0.75 10.28
C THR A 39 -3.36 0.47 11.77
N VAL A 40 -2.53 1.26 12.46
CA VAL A 40 -2.32 1.12 13.91
C VAL A 40 -3.60 1.42 14.69
N VAL A 41 -4.27 2.53 14.36
CA VAL A 41 -5.52 2.94 15.02
C VAL A 41 -6.63 1.90 14.78
N LEU A 42 -6.81 1.45 13.55
CA LEU A 42 -7.81 0.43 13.20
C LEU A 42 -7.52 -0.92 13.86
N GLY A 43 -6.24 -1.35 13.93
CA GLY A 43 -5.85 -2.56 14.66
C GLY A 43 -6.15 -2.46 16.16
N ALA A 44 -5.92 -1.29 16.76
CA ALA A 44 -6.26 -1.03 18.16
C ALA A 44 -7.78 -1.07 18.41
N LEU A 45 -8.57 -0.43 17.55
CA LEU A 45 -10.02 -0.29 17.73
C LEU A 45 -10.79 -1.56 17.37
N LEU A 46 -10.47 -2.19 16.23
CA LEU A 46 -11.23 -3.29 15.67
C LEU A 46 -10.70 -4.66 16.11
N LEU A 47 -9.37 -4.81 16.27
CA LEU A 47 -8.74 -6.06 16.70
C LEU A 47 -8.32 -6.05 18.18
N ARG A 48 -8.57 -4.95 18.90
CA ARG A 48 -8.21 -4.76 20.32
C ARG A 48 -6.73 -5.00 20.59
N GLU A 49 -5.88 -4.62 19.64
CA GLU A 49 -4.44 -4.77 19.77
C GLU A 49 -3.85 -3.76 20.76
N ARG A 50 -2.86 -4.23 21.52
CA ARG A 50 -2.16 -3.38 22.48
C ARG A 50 -1.17 -2.48 21.75
N VAL A 51 -1.51 -1.20 21.65
CA VAL A 51 -0.60 -0.17 21.13
C VAL A 51 0.36 0.28 22.22
N GLY A 52 1.66 0.02 22.03
CA GLY A 52 2.68 0.51 22.94
C GLY A 52 2.83 2.04 22.87
N ALA A 53 3.22 2.67 23.98
CA ALA A 53 3.35 4.13 24.09
C ALA A 53 4.19 4.76 22.96
N ARG A 54 5.24 4.07 22.49
CA ARG A 54 6.07 4.57 21.38
C ARG A 54 5.34 4.58 20.04
N ALA A 55 4.55 3.55 19.77
CA ALA A 55 3.73 3.51 18.57
C ALA A 55 2.67 4.61 18.61
N ALA A 56 2.04 4.83 19.77
CA ALA A 56 1.08 5.92 19.98
C ALA A 56 1.72 7.31 19.73
N ILE A 57 2.91 7.56 20.28
CA ILE A 57 3.65 8.82 20.03
C ILE A 57 4.02 8.95 18.54
N GLY A 58 4.52 7.88 17.92
CA GLY A 58 4.87 7.90 16.50
C GLY A 58 3.66 8.20 15.60
N VAL A 59 2.50 7.62 15.91
CA VAL A 59 1.22 7.91 15.25
C VAL A 59 0.82 9.36 15.46
N ALA A 60 0.88 9.88 16.69
CA ALA A 60 0.54 11.28 16.98
C ALA A 60 1.43 12.25 16.18
N VAL A 61 2.74 12.01 16.15
CA VAL A 61 3.69 12.82 15.36
C VAL A 61 3.35 12.75 13.86
N ALA A 62 3.03 11.56 13.35
CA ALA A 62 2.65 11.41 11.94
C ALA A 62 1.34 12.13 11.60
N VAL A 63 0.34 12.07 12.49
CA VAL A 63 -0.92 12.82 12.32
C VAL A 63 -0.66 14.33 12.35
N CYS A 64 0.19 14.83 13.25
CA CYS A 64 0.59 16.24 13.24
C CYS A 64 1.30 16.62 11.94
N GLY A 65 2.18 15.76 11.41
CA GLY A 65 2.83 15.98 10.11
C GLY A 65 1.83 16.10 8.96
N LEU A 66 0.83 15.21 8.91
CA LEU A 66 -0.27 15.29 7.93
C LEU A 66 -1.09 16.58 8.09
N ALA A 67 -1.37 17.00 9.32
CA ALA A 67 -2.09 18.23 9.58
C ALA A 67 -1.30 19.47 9.11
N VAL A 68 0.02 19.50 9.30
CA VAL A 68 0.89 20.56 8.78
C VAL A 68 0.84 20.61 7.25
N VAL A 69 0.92 19.46 6.58
CA VAL A 69 0.75 19.39 5.12
C VAL A 69 -0.63 19.92 4.72
N GLY A 70 -1.70 19.43 5.34
CA GLY A 70 -3.07 19.86 5.05
C GLY A 70 -3.28 21.37 5.23
N LEU A 71 -2.75 21.96 6.30
CA LEU A 71 -2.80 23.41 6.54
C LEU A 71 -2.04 24.20 5.48
N SER A 72 -0.84 23.74 5.10
CA SER A 72 -0.07 24.36 4.01
C SER A 72 -0.83 24.30 2.68
N ARG A 73 -1.61 23.23 2.44
CA ARG A 73 -2.44 23.10 1.25
C ARG A 73 -3.66 24.00 1.27
N ALA A 74 -4.38 24.05 2.39
CA ALA A 74 -5.55 24.92 2.53
C ALA A 74 -5.23 26.40 2.29
N GLY A 75 -4.00 26.83 2.57
CA GLY A 75 -3.53 28.20 2.30
C GLY A 75 -3.10 28.48 0.85
N GLN A 76 -2.93 27.45 0.01
CA GLN A 76 -2.44 27.59 -1.38
C GLN A 76 -3.46 27.15 -2.42
N THR A 77 -4.20 26.07 -2.16
CA THR A 77 -5.16 25.44 -3.05
C THR A 77 -6.36 24.92 -2.25
N GLU A 78 -7.29 24.28 -2.95
CA GLU A 78 -8.35 23.51 -2.30
C GLU A 78 -7.79 22.41 -1.38
N LEU A 79 -8.45 22.21 -0.23
CA LEU A 79 -8.11 21.16 0.73
C LEU A 79 -8.66 19.79 0.31
N TRP A 80 -9.73 19.78 -0.49
CA TRP A 80 -10.40 18.56 -0.93
C TRP A 80 -9.48 17.53 -1.64
N PRO A 81 -8.60 17.91 -2.60
CA PRO A 81 -7.66 16.97 -3.22
C PRO A 81 -6.75 16.26 -2.20
N PHE A 82 -6.32 16.96 -1.15
CA PHE A 82 -5.55 16.36 -0.05
C PHE A 82 -6.39 15.36 0.75
N LEU A 83 -7.64 15.72 1.09
CA LEU A 83 -8.55 14.84 1.83
C LEU A 83 -8.85 13.55 1.06
N LEU A 84 -8.98 13.63 -0.26
CA LEU A 84 -9.09 12.44 -1.12
C LEU A 84 -7.89 11.52 -0.97
N VAL A 85 -6.66 12.04 -1.06
CA VAL A 85 -5.47 11.17 -0.92
C VAL A 85 -5.36 10.57 0.49
N VAL A 86 -5.73 11.32 1.54
CA VAL A 86 -5.81 10.79 2.92
C VAL A 86 -6.87 9.68 3.01
N LEU A 87 -8.02 9.85 2.37
CA LEU A 87 -9.04 8.80 2.26
C LEU A 87 -8.52 7.57 1.51
N GLY A 88 -7.67 7.78 0.50
CA GLY A 88 -6.94 6.69 -0.17
C GLY A 88 -6.01 5.95 0.80
N GLY A 89 -5.29 6.67 1.65
CA GLY A 89 -4.48 6.08 2.73
C GLY A 89 -5.32 5.30 3.75
N PHE A 90 -6.53 5.75 4.06
CA PHE A 90 -7.49 5.01 4.88
C PHE A 90 -7.95 3.72 4.18
N GLY A 91 -8.26 3.77 2.88
CA GLY A 91 -8.58 2.59 2.06
C GLY A 91 -7.46 1.56 2.09
N TRP A 92 -6.21 2.00 1.95
CA TRP A 92 -5.04 1.14 2.12
C TRP A 92 -5.04 0.49 3.51
N ALA A 93 -5.22 1.26 4.58
CA ALA A 93 -5.24 0.71 5.95
C ALA A 93 -6.34 -0.35 6.15
N LEU A 94 -7.53 -0.17 5.57
CA LEU A 94 -8.58 -1.20 5.55
C LEU A 94 -8.12 -2.45 4.81
N GLY A 95 -7.43 -2.30 3.68
CA GLY A 95 -6.83 -3.40 2.95
C GLY A 95 -5.78 -4.15 3.76
N ASN A 96 -4.89 -3.44 4.46
CA ASN A 96 -3.90 -4.05 5.37
C ASN A 96 -4.60 -4.88 6.46
N LEU A 97 -5.65 -4.33 7.06
CA LEU A 97 -6.44 -5.01 8.08
C LEU A 97 -7.15 -6.25 7.52
N ALA A 98 -7.77 -6.13 6.35
CA ALA A 98 -8.45 -7.24 5.68
C ALA A 98 -7.47 -8.35 5.28
N SER A 99 -6.27 -7.99 4.80
CA SER A 99 -5.20 -8.95 4.49
C SER A 99 -4.77 -9.72 5.73
N ARG A 100 -4.58 -9.01 6.86
CA ARG A 100 -4.26 -9.63 8.14
C ARG A 100 -5.34 -10.57 8.64
N LEU A 101 -6.61 -10.15 8.57
CA LEU A 101 -7.76 -10.96 8.98
C LEU A 101 -7.99 -12.17 8.09
N ALA A 102 -7.65 -12.07 6.80
CA ALA A 102 -7.80 -13.18 5.86
C ALA A 102 -6.88 -14.35 6.19
N ALA A 103 -5.72 -14.10 6.84
CA ALA A 103 -4.72 -15.10 7.22
C ALA A 103 -4.48 -16.15 6.10
N ALA A 104 -4.43 -15.67 4.86
CA ALA A 104 -4.61 -16.52 3.69
C ALA A 104 -3.49 -17.58 3.61
N PRO A 105 -3.82 -18.88 3.44
CA PRO A 105 -2.81 -19.93 3.31
C PRO A 105 -1.89 -19.71 2.11
N ASN A 106 -2.40 -19.05 1.08
CA ASN A 106 -1.66 -18.67 -0.11
C ASN A 106 -1.75 -17.15 -0.33
N PRO A 107 -0.72 -16.38 0.08
CA PRO A 107 -0.68 -14.93 -0.11
C PRO A 107 -0.76 -14.50 -1.58
N LEU A 108 -0.22 -15.30 -2.50
CA LEU A 108 -0.28 -15.00 -3.94
C LEU A 108 -1.72 -15.05 -4.44
N HIS A 109 -2.52 -16.02 -3.99
CA HIS A 109 -3.94 -16.09 -4.31
C HIS A 109 -4.73 -14.90 -3.73
N LEU A 110 -4.36 -14.41 -2.54
CA LEU A 110 -4.93 -13.19 -1.98
C LEU A 110 -4.59 -11.96 -2.85
N THR A 111 -3.36 -11.88 -3.37
CA THR A 111 -2.96 -10.81 -4.30
C THR A 111 -3.67 -10.89 -5.64
N LEU A 112 -4.02 -12.08 -6.15
CA LEU A 112 -4.79 -12.22 -7.39
C LEU A 112 -6.17 -11.54 -7.33
N TRP A 113 -6.76 -11.41 -6.14
CA TRP A 113 -8.00 -10.63 -5.98
C TRP A 113 -7.83 -9.15 -6.37
N MET A 114 -6.59 -8.63 -6.38
CA MET A 114 -6.27 -7.28 -6.86
C MET A 114 -6.32 -7.15 -8.38
N SER A 115 -6.28 -8.26 -9.10
CA SER A 115 -6.47 -8.28 -10.55
C SER A 115 -7.93 -8.44 -10.95
N VAL A 116 -8.82 -8.80 -10.01
CA VAL A 116 -10.24 -9.04 -10.30
C VAL A 116 -11.14 -7.95 -9.73
N VAL A 117 -10.94 -7.60 -8.45
CA VAL A 117 -11.83 -6.66 -7.76
C VAL A 117 -11.60 -5.22 -8.21
N PRO A 118 -10.38 -4.66 -8.23
CA PRO A 118 -10.15 -3.26 -8.59
C PRO A 118 -10.49 -2.83 -10.01
N PRO A 119 -10.22 -3.62 -11.07
CA PRO A 119 -10.47 -3.15 -12.43
C PRO A 119 -11.93 -2.77 -12.70
N VAL A 120 -12.89 -3.50 -12.14
CA VAL A 120 -14.31 -3.23 -12.40
C VAL A 120 -14.76 -1.90 -11.77
N PRO A 121 -14.60 -1.64 -10.46
CA PRO A 121 -14.93 -0.37 -9.85
C PRO A 121 -14.10 0.80 -10.39
N LEU A 122 -12.81 0.60 -10.70
CA LEU A 122 -11.98 1.67 -11.27
C LEU A 122 -12.41 2.01 -12.68
N PHE A 123 -12.82 1.04 -13.50
CA PHE A 123 -13.41 1.29 -14.80
C PHE A 123 -14.74 2.06 -14.68
N LEU A 124 -15.63 1.63 -13.78
CA LEU A 124 -16.88 2.35 -13.52
C LEU A 124 -16.63 3.78 -13.04
N ALA A 125 -15.63 3.97 -12.17
CA ALA A 125 -15.25 5.30 -11.70
C ALA A 125 -14.68 6.15 -12.83
N SER A 126 -13.77 5.62 -13.66
CA SER A 126 -13.25 6.32 -14.84
C SER A 126 -14.41 6.71 -15.78
N TRP A 127 -15.38 5.82 -15.99
CA TRP A 127 -16.57 6.12 -16.78
C TRP A 127 -17.39 7.30 -16.23
N VAL A 128 -17.53 7.39 -14.90
CA VAL A 128 -18.29 8.46 -14.22
C VAL A 128 -17.50 9.78 -14.16
N PHE A 129 -16.20 9.74 -13.85
CA PHE A 129 -15.39 10.94 -13.60
C PHE A 129 -14.69 11.49 -14.84
N GLU A 130 -14.27 10.64 -15.77
CA GLU A 130 -13.56 11.04 -16.99
C GLU A 130 -14.50 11.17 -18.19
N GLY A 131 -15.59 10.39 -18.21
CA GLY A 131 -16.63 10.43 -19.21
C GLY A 131 -16.37 9.54 -20.43
N ARG A 132 -17.46 9.16 -21.12
CA ARG A 132 -17.43 8.25 -22.28
C ARG A 132 -16.52 8.74 -23.41
N GLU A 133 -16.58 10.03 -23.75
CA GLU A 133 -15.86 10.62 -24.88
C GLU A 133 -14.34 10.47 -24.70
N ARG A 134 -13.81 10.84 -23.53
CA ARG A 134 -12.38 10.72 -23.22
C ARG A 134 -11.88 9.28 -23.26
N ILE A 135 -12.72 8.34 -22.80
CA ILE A 135 -12.41 6.91 -22.86
C ILE A 135 -12.40 6.42 -24.32
N THR A 136 -13.40 6.78 -25.12
CA THR A 136 -13.45 6.37 -26.53
C THR A 136 -12.31 6.97 -27.35
N ASP A 137 -11.94 8.21 -27.08
CA ASP A 137 -10.82 8.89 -27.73
C ASP A 137 -9.49 8.23 -27.33
N SER A 138 -9.30 7.93 -26.05
CA SER A 138 -8.09 7.24 -25.57
C SER A 138 -7.94 5.85 -26.18
N LEU A 139 -9.04 5.10 -26.32
CA LEU A 139 -9.01 3.76 -26.92
C LEU A 139 -8.78 3.81 -28.43
N SER A 140 -9.45 4.72 -29.15
CA SER A 140 -9.32 4.84 -30.60
C SER A 140 -7.94 5.35 -31.04
N THR A 141 -7.30 6.18 -30.23
CA THR A 141 -5.94 6.71 -30.48
C THR A 141 -4.84 5.87 -29.84
N SER A 142 -5.17 4.78 -29.16
CA SER A 142 -4.22 3.97 -28.37
C SER A 142 -3.08 3.35 -29.18
N LEU A 143 -3.30 3.11 -30.47
CA LEU A 143 -2.28 2.58 -31.40
C LEU A 143 -1.49 3.69 -32.12
N SER A 144 -1.78 4.95 -31.86
CA SER A 144 -1.05 6.07 -32.45
C SER A 144 0.30 6.29 -31.77
N VAL A 145 1.23 6.95 -32.48
CA VAL A 145 2.53 7.34 -31.91
C VAL A 145 2.36 8.27 -30.70
N ALA A 146 1.29 9.07 -30.67
CA ALA A 146 0.99 9.94 -29.53
C ALA A 146 0.69 9.17 -28.23
N ALA A 147 0.28 7.89 -28.31
CA ALA A 147 0.00 7.05 -27.15
C ALA A 147 1.25 6.37 -26.56
N VAL A 148 2.42 6.46 -27.23
CA VAL A 148 3.66 5.81 -26.78
C VAL A 148 4.04 6.17 -25.33
N PRO A 149 3.99 7.43 -24.88
CA PRO A 149 4.29 7.77 -23.48
C PRO A 149 3.34 7.12 -22.48
N ALA A 150 2.05 7.00 -22.81
CA ALA A 150 1.05 6.36 -21.96
C ALA A 150 1.33 4.85 -21.81
N TRP A 151 1.64 4.17 -22.91
CA TRP A 151 2.03 2.75 -22.89
C TRP A 151 3.35 2.52 -22.14
N ALA A 152 4.33 3.40 -22.31
CA ALA A 152 5.59 3.34 -21.58
C ALA A 152 5.36 3.52 -20.07
N GLY A 153 4.53 4.46 -19.66
CA GLY A 153 4.15 4.66 -18.25
C GLY A 153 3.39 3.46 -17.67
N LEU A 154 2.47 2.87 -18.44
CA LEU A 154 1.76 1.65 -18.04
C LEU A 154 2.72 0.46 -17.89
N ALA A 155 3.61 0.24 -18.87
CA ALA A 155 4.63 -0.81 -18.81
C ALA A 155 5.59 -0.61 -17.62
N TYR A 156 6.01 0.63 -17.35
CA TYR A 156 6.79 0.98 -16.17
C TYR A 156 6.07 0.58 -14.88
N THR A 157 4.78 0.90 -14.79
CA THR A 157 3.95 0.61 -13.60
C THR A 157 3.78 -0.91 -13.40
N ILE A 158 3.55 -1.66 -14.47
CA ILE A 158 3.38 -3.11 -14.41
C ILE A 158 4.71 -3.81 -14.10
N VAL A 159 5.75 -3.55 -14.89
CA VAL A 159 7.00 -4.31 -14.85
C VAL A 159 7.89 -3.83 -13.70
N LEU A 160 8.22 -2.54 -13.65
CA LEU A 160 9.18 -2.04 -12.67
C LEU A 160 8.54 -1.79 -11.31
N ALA A 161 7.44 -1.03 -11.27
CA ALA A 161 6.84 -0.67 -9.99
C ALA A 161 6.16 -1.88 -9.32
N THR A 162 5.40 -2.68 -10.08
CA THR A 162 4.64 -3.80 -9.52
C THR A 162 5.47 -5.09 -9.47
N LEU A 163 5.87 -5.67 -10.60
CA LEU A 163 6.53 -6.98 -10.60
C LEU A 163 7.91 -6.94 -9.94
N VAL A 164 8.81 -6.05 -10.37
CA VAL A 164 10.15 -5.93 -9.79
C VAL A 164 10.08 -5.37 -8.36
N GLY A 165 9.33 -4.30 -8.13
CA GLY A 165 9.19 -3.69 -6.80
C GLY A 165 8.64 -4.65 -5.76
N SER A 166 7.48 -5.27 -6.03
CA SER A 166 6.89 -6.24 -5.09
C SER A 166 7.71 -7.54 -5.00
N GLY A 167 8.29 -8.00 -6.11
CA GLY A 167 9.15 -9.18 -6.13
C GLY A 167 10.40 -9.01 -5.27
N LEU A 168 11.08 -7.87 -5.39
CA LEU A 168 12.23 -7.52 -4.55
C LEU A 168 11.84 -7.38 -3.08
N TRP A 169 10.70 -6.76 -2.79
CA TRP A 169 10.18 -6.67 -1.43
C TRP A 169 9.90 -8.03 -0.81
N VAL A 170 9.21 -8.92 -1.52
CA VAL A 170 8.91 -10.29 -1.06
C VAL A 170 10.21 -11.07 -0.87
N TRP A 171 11.15 -10.96 -1.81
CA TRP A 171 12.47 -11.58 -1.71
C TRP A 171 13.26 -11.09 -0.49
N LEU A 172 13.25 -9.78 -0.21
CA LEU A 172 13.89 -9.20 0.97
C LEU A 172 13.22 -9.69 2.25
N MET A 173 11.89 -9.70 2.30
CA MET A 173 11.11 -10.18 3.46
C MET A 173 11.33 -11.67 3.75
N ALA A 174 11.62 -12.47 2.72
CA ALA A 174 11.95 -13.88 2.89
C ALA A 174 13.36 -14.11 3.45
N ARG A 175 14.29 -13.16 3.28
CA ARG A 175 15.71 -13.31 3.67
C ARG A 175 16.11 -12.50 4.89
N TYR A 176 15.43 -11.40 5.17
CA TYR A 176 15.77 -10.47 6.24
C TYR A 176 14.57 -10.28 7.18
N PRO A 177 14.81 -10.02 8.48
CA PRO A 177 13.73 -9.72 9.40
C PRO A 177 12.89 -8.53 8.90
N ALA A 178 11.56 -8.65 9.02
CA ALA A 178 10.64 -7.60 8.55
C ALA A 178 10.95 -6.21 9.14
N GLY A 179 11.47 -6.14 10.37
CA GLY A 179 11.89 -4.88 10.99
C GLY A 179 13.10 -4.20 10.34
N VAL A 180 13.89 -4.92 9.54
CA VAL A 180 15.00 -4.38 8.73
C VAL A 180 14.49 -3.92 7.36
N VAL A 181 13.55 -4.67 6.77
CA VAL A 181 13.04 -4.39 5.43
C VAL A 181 11.96 -3.30 5.44
N ALA A 182 11.06 -3.31 6.43
CA ALA A 182 9.92 -2.40 6.50
C ALA A 182 10.30 -0.90 6.45
N PRO A 183 11.36 -0.42 7.11
CA PRO A 183 11.79 0.97 7.02
C PRO A 183 12.10 1.46 5.60
N PHE A 184 12.50 0.57 4.66
CA PHE A 184 12.77 0.98 3.27
C PHE A 184 11.52 1.49 2.56
N SER A 185 10.31 1.08 2.98
CA SER A 185 9.06 1.64 2.45
C SER A 185 8.92 3.14 2.74
N MET A 186 9.61 3.66 3.77
CA MET A 186 9.58 5.08 4.09
C MET A 186 10.46 5.92 3.15
N LEU A 187 11.23 5.29 2.26
CA LEU A 187 11.90 5.99 1.15
C LEU A 187 10.92 6.36 0.03
N VAL A 188 9.75 5.72 -0.05
CA VAL A 188 8.72 6.02 -1.06
C VAL A 188 8.40 7.52 -1.13
N PRO A 189 8.05 8.22 -0.03
CA PRO A 189 7.81 9.65 -0.06
C PRO A 189 9.05 10.49 -0.41
N VAL A 190 10.24 10.06 0.02
CA VAL A 190 11.49 10.78 -0.28
C VAL A 190 11.79 10.74 -1.77
N VAL A 191 11.74 9.55 -2.36
CA VAL A 191 11.95 9.34 -3.80
C VAL A 191 10.81 9.97 -4.59
N GLY A 192 9.55 9.81 -4.15
CA GLY A 192 8.38 10.39 -4.79
C GLY A 192 8.46 11.91 -4.89
N ILE A 193 8.78 12.59 -3.79
CA ILE A 193 8.97 14.05 -3.77
C ILE A 193 10.17 14.47 -4.63
N ALA A 194 11.31 13.77 -4.52
CA ALA A 194 12.51 14.10 -5.29
C ALA A 194 12.29 13.93 -6.79
N THR A 195 11.71 12.80 -7.22
CA THR A 195 11.41 12.55 -8.63
C THR A 195 10.34 13.49 -9.17
N ALA A 196 9.31 13.83 -8.38
CA ALA A 196 8.31 14.81 -8.81
C ALA A 196 8.93 16.22 -8.95
N ALA A 197 9.84 16.61 -8.07
CA ALA A 197 10.56 17.87 -8.20
C ALA A 197 11.46 17.91 -9.44
N LEU A 198 12.16 16.81 -9.74
CA LEU A 198 13.08 16.71 -10.88
C LEU A 198 12.39 16.57 -12.23
N VAL A 199 11.33 15.76 -12.30
CA VAL A 199 10.67 15.36 -13.55
C VAL A 199 9.44 16.21 -13.85
N LEU A 200 8.64 16.53 -12.83
CA LEU A 200 7.39 17.29 -12.96
C LEU A 200 7.57 18.77 -12.60
N GLY A 201 8.75 19.17 -12.10
CA GLY A 201 9.01 20.54 -11.68
C GLY A 201 8.25 20.96 -10.42
N GLU A 202 7.71 20.00 -9.65
CA GLU A 202 6.98 20.29 -8.41
C GLU A 202 7.90 20.95 -7.38
N ARG A 203 7.39 21.98 -6.69
CA ARG A 203 8.15 22.71 -5.66
C ARG A 203 7.39 22.68 -4.34
N PRO A 204 7.63 21.66 -3.49
CA PRO A 204 7.01 21.60 -2.18
C PRO A 204 7.44 22.79 -1.33
N THR A 205 6.52 23.33 -0.53
CA THR A 205 6.84 24.38 0.43
C THR A 205 7.67 23.83 1.59
N ALA A 206 8.34 24.72 2.33
CA ALA A 206 9.06 24.34 3.54
C ALA A 206 8.14 23.67 4.58
N LEU A 207 6.87 24.09 4.67
CA LEU A 207 5.88 23.48 5.56
C LEU A 207 5.50 22.08 5.11
N GLU A 208 5.33 21.85 3.80
CA GLU A 208 5.03 20.52 3.25
C GLU A 208 6.20 19.56 3.48
N LEU A 209 7.45 20.01 3.31
CA LEU A 209 8.65 19.24 3.61
C LEU A 209 8.77 18.92 5.10
N LEU A 210 8.50 19.90 5.98
CA LEU A 210 8.49 19.69 7.42
C LEU A 210 7.42 18.68 7.82
N GLY A 211 6.20 18.83 7.31
CA GLY A 211 5.11 17.87 7.53
C GLY A 211 5.50 16.48 7.04
N GLY A 212 6.17 16.37 5.89
CA GLY A 212 6.67 15.10 5.38
C GLY A 212 7.73 14.45 6.25
N ALA A 213 8.69 15.24 6.75
CA ALA A 213 9.70 14.77 7.69
C ALA A 213 9.06 14.27 9.00
N LEU A 214 8.02 14.95 9.50
CA LEU A 214 7.26 14.53 10.68
C LEU A 214 6.53 13.21 10.45
N VAL A 215 5.86 13.04 9.29
CA VAL A 215 5.19 11.78 8.93
C VAL A 215 6.18 10.62 8.88
N VAL A 216 7.24 10.76 8.09
CA VAL A 216 8.27 9.72 7.92
C VAL A 216 8.97 9.42 9.25
N GLY A 217 9.38 10.46 9.98
CA GLY A 217 10.05 10.35 11.27
C GLY A 217 9.17 9.70 12.34
N GLY A 218 7.89 10.10 12.42
CA GLY A 218 6.91 9.54 13.35
C GLY A 218 6.65 8.05 13.12
N VAL A 219 6.43 7.66 11.86
CA VAL A 219 6.21 6.24 11.49
C VAL A 219 7.46 5.40 11.73
N LEU A 220 8.65 5.89 11.35
CA LEU A 220 9.92 5.20 11.60
C LEU A 220 10.20 5.07 13.10
N TRP A 221 9.93 6.10 13.90
CA TRP A 221 10.13 6.03 15.34
C TRP A 221 9.16 5.07 16.02
N GLY A 222 7.88 5.11 15.63
CA GLY A 222 6.83 4.25 16.16
C GLY A 222 7.06 2.77 15.87
N SER A 223 7.67 2.45 14.72
CA SER A 223 7.92 1.06 14.29
C SER A 223 9.17 0.40 14.90
N ARG A 224 10.10 1.16 15.50
CA ARG A 224 11.42 0.67 15.97
C ARG A 224 11.43 -0.31 17.17
N ARG A 225 10.30 -0.65 17.81
CA ARG A 225 10.30 -1.42 19.08
C ARG A 225 9.44 -2.70 19.12
N ALA A 226 9.16 -3.34 17.99
CA ALA A 226 8.69 -4.73 17.98
C ALA A 226 9.80 -5.77 18.33
N LYS A 227 11.02 -5.31 18.66
CA LYS A 227 12.22 -6.14 18.89
C LYS A 227 12.25 -6.86 20.25
N ALA A 228 11.45 -6.44 21.23
CA ALA A 228 11.53 -7.00 22.60
C ALA A 228 10.53 -8.15 22.87
N ALA A 229 9.37 -8.15 22.21
CA ALA A 229 8.32 -9.16 22.46
C ALA A 229 8.47 -10.43 21.59
N ALA A 230 9.09 -10.32 20.41
CA ALA A 230 9.27 -11.45 19.49
C ALA A 230 10.41 -12.41 19.89
N ARG A 231 11.24 -12.05 20.88
CA ARG A 231 12.30 -12.92 21.43
C ARG A 231 11.80 -13.91 22.48
N SER A 232 10.53 -13.83 22.88
CA SER A 232 9.94 -14.68 23.93
C SER A 232 8.98 -15.75 23.39
N ALA A 233 8.82 -15.87 22.06
CA ALA A 233 8.07 -16.98 21.49
C ALA A 233 8.96 -18.23 21.49
N PRO A 234 8.53 -19.37 22.08
CA PRO A 234 9.25 -20.63 21.95
C PRO A 234 9.39 -20.97 20.47
N ALA A 235 10.58 -21.40 20.05
CA ALA A 235 10.78 -21.93 18.70
C ALA A 235 9.75 -23.04 18.45
N PRO A 236 9.06 -23.07 17.29
CA PRO A 236 8.22 -24.20 16.94
C PRO A 236 9.11 -25.45 16.96
N ALA A 237 8.74 -26.42 17.80
CA ALA A 237 9.43 -27.69 17.91
C ALA A 237 9.64 -28.24 16.50
N ALA A 238 10.89 -28.53 16.15
CA ALA A 238 11.25 -29.12 14.88
C ALA A 238 10.31 -30.31 14.63
N MET A 239 9.59 -30.30 13.51
CA MET A 239 8.84 -31.45 13.02
C MET A 239 9.81 -32.64 12.97
N SER A 240 9.61 -33.60 13.87
CA SER A 240 10.29 -34.89 13.83
C SER A 240 10.08 -35.49 12.44
N PRO A 241 11.10 -36.07 11.80
CA PRO A 241 10.94 -36.67 10.47
C PRO A 241 9.84 -37.74 10.53
N ALA A 242 8.91 -37.65 9.58
CA ALA A 242 7.79 -38.56 9.46
C ALA A 242 8.30 -40.02 9.45
N VAL A 243 7.75 -40.82 10.36
CA VAL A 243 7.94 -42.28 10.35
C VAL A 243 7.34 -42.81 9.05
N PRO A 244 8.07 -43.62 8.25
CA PRO A 244 7.50 -44.21 7.04
C PRO A 244 6.35 -45.14 7.42
N VAL A 245 5.16 -44.85 6.92
CA VAL A 245 4.00 -45.75 7.03
C VAL A 245 4.28 -46.95 6.13
N ALA A 246 4.43 -48.13 6.73
CA ALA A 246 4.58 -49.38 5.99
C ALA A 246 3.30 -49.69 5.18
N PRO A 247 3.39 -50.30 3.99
CA PRO A 247 2.21 -50.64 3.20
C PRO A 247 1.39 -51.72 3.91
N THR A 248 0.13 -51.43 4.21
CA THR A 248 -0.83 -52.41 4.72
C THR A 248 -1.19 -53.38 3.60
N ALA A 249 -0.85 -54.66 3.80
CA ALA A 249 -1.23 -55.76 2.94
C ALA A 249 -2.73 -56.08 3.11
N THR A 250 -3.59 -55.41 2.35
CA THR A 250 -5.00 -55.81 2.18
C THR A 250 -5.49 -55.50 0.76
N ASP A 251 -4.75 -55.95 -0.25
CA ASP A 251 -5.21 -55.93 -1.65
C ASP A 251 -5.10 -57.33 -2.28
N LYS A 252 -5.67 -58.31 -1.58
CA LYS A 252 -5.93 -59.67 -2.08
C LYS A 252 -7.27 -60.18 -1.53
N ALA A 253 -8.38 -59.77 -2.16
CA ALA A 253 -9.60 -60.57 -2.26
C ALA A 253 -10.68 -59.82 -3.05
N ALA A 254 -10.69 -59.96 -4.38
CA ALA A 254 -11.91 -59.92 -5.19
C ALA A 254 -11.60 -60.45 -6.60
N THR A 255 -11.54 -61.77 -6.70
CA THR A 255 -11.77 -62.51 -7.95
C THR A 255 -13.26 -62.50 -8.26
N TRP A 256 -13.65 -62.02 -9.44
CA TRP A 256 -14.40 -62.76 -10.47
C TRP A 256 -14.01 -62.19 -11.83
#